data_AF-A0A521FZW5-F1
#
_entry.id   AF-A0A521FZW5-F1
#
_cell.length_a   1.000
_cell.length_b   1.000
_cell.length_c   1.000
_cell.angle_alpha   90.00
_cell.angle_beta   90.00
_cell.angle_gamma   90.00
#
_symmetry.space_group_name_H-M   'P 1'
#
loop_
_entity.id
_entity.type
_entity.pdbx_description
1 polymer ?
#
loop_
_entity_poly.entity_id
_entity_poly.type
_entity_poly.pdbx_seq_one_letter_code
_entity_poly.pdbx_strand_id
1 'polypeptide(L)'
;MRTARKSLSIAVTLLLTAAVYSWSAAVAPPNLSHQAVSIKDGLITMQARNLPMRDVLQNIATQANVEIVVQGSVEQTVSADFSRTVLEEALRRITQDFNSVFMYGTQQSGQSRPPIEKVLLYAKTAPGSKANAQVVVFRPGSTLPVKITPQQEKSEQVQIESEEAEQPSIEAIVEQMKSNDPALRQEPSRRRPPSAPHMK
;
A
#
# COMPACT_ATOMS: atom_id res chain seq x y z
N MET A 1 4.13 -95.07 -10.54
CA MET A 1 5.07 -94.20 -9.79
C MET A 1 5.48 -93.05 -10.69
N ARG A 2 5.56 -91.85 -10.10
CA ARG A 2 5.50 -90.53 -10.72
C ARG A 2 6.72 -90.23 -11.61
N THR A 3 6.48 -89.85 -12.85
CA THR A 3 7.41 -89.06 -13.67
C THR A 3 6.83 -87.66 -13.81
N ALA A 4 7.47 -86.68 -13.18
CA ALA A 4 7.15 -85.26 -13.37
C ALA A 4 8.47 -84.53 -13.67
N ARG A 5 8.65 -84.17 -14.93
CA ARG A 5 9.60 -83.14 -15.37
C ARG A 5 8.89 -82.24 -16.34
N LYS A 6 9.24 -80.95 -16.23
CA LYS A 6 8.98 -79.82 -17.15
C LYS A 6 7.64 -79.12 -16.94
N SER A 7 7.70 -77.91 -16.41
CA SER A 7 7.60 -76.73 -17.28
C SER A 7 8.08 -75.48 -16.55
N LEU A 8 9.00 -74.79 -17.23
CA LEU A 8 9.58 -73.52 -16.89
C LEU A 8 8.60 -72.46 -17.42
N SER A 9 7.88 -71.75 -16.54
CA SER A 9 6.96 -70.69 -16.94
C SER A 9 7.61 -69.33 -16.74
N ILE A 10 8.05 -68.76 -17.87
CA ILE A 10 8.34 -67.34 -18.07
C ILE A 10 7.01 -66.60 -17.93
N ALA A 11 6.83 -65.80 -16.87
CA ALA A 11 5.74 -64.80 -16.78
C ALA A 11 5.93 -63.87 -15.56
N VAL A 12 7.07 -63.19 -15.42
CA VAL A 12 7.22 -62.13 -14.40
C VAL A 12 8.04 -60.98 -14.98
N THR A 13 7.46 -60.22 -15.89
CA THR A 13 7.97 -58.88 -16.26
C THR A 13 6.85 -58.06 -16.88
N LEU A 14 5.80 -57.79 -16.11
CA LEU A 14 4.80 -56.78 -16.48
C LEU A 14 4.10 -56.24 -15.23
N LEU A 15 4.85 -55.58 -14.34
CA LEU A 15 4.25 -54.76 -13.28
C LEU A 15 5.27 -53.81 -12.64
N LEU A 16 5.63 -52.70 -13.30
CA LEU A 16 6.49 -51.69 -12.68
C LEU A 16 6.22 -50.27 -13.20
N THR A 17 4.97 -49.83 -13.09
CA THR A 17 4.58 -48.40 -13.16
C THR A 17 3.53 -48.10 -12.09
N ALA A 18 3.84 -48.43 -10.84
CA ALA A 18 3.04 -47.96 -9.72
C ALA A 18 3.63 -46.65 -9.20
N ALA A 19 2.73 -45.67 -9.02
CA ALA A 19 2.83 -44.67 -7.97
C ALA A 19 3.87 -43.54 -8.15
N VAL A 20 3.72 -42.74 -9.21
CA VAL A 20 3.94 -41.29 -9.05
C VAL A 20 2.73 -40.74 -8.28
N TYR A 21 2.62 -41.08 -6.99
CA TYR A 21 1.77 -40.33 -6.07
C TYR A 21 2.46 -38.99 -5.92
N SER A 22 2.17 -38.10 -6.88
CA SER A 22 2.42 -36.68 -6.74
C SER A 22 1.75 -36.27 -5.44
N TRP A 23 2.59 -36.04 -4.45
CA TRP A 23 2.26 -35.37 -3.22
C TRP A 23 1.76 -33.99 -3.64
N SER A 24 0.46 -33.87 -3.87
CA SER A 24 -0.20 -32.57 -3.84
C SER A 24 -0.01 -32.10 -2.41
N ALA A 25 1.09 -31.38 -2.18
CA ALA A 25 1.22 -30.50 -1.05
C ALA A 25 -0.10 -29.75 -0.99
N ALA A 26 -0.86 -29.97 0.08
CA ALA A 26 -2.12 -29.31 0.31
C ALA A 26 -1.88 -27.82 0.07
N VAL A 27 -2.43 -27.30 -1.02
CA VAL A 27 -2.52 -25.88 -1.26
C VAL A 27 -3.33 -25.39 -0.07
N ALA A 28 -2.66 -24.70 0.85
CA ALA A 28 -3.29 -24.20 2.07
C ALA A 28 -4.58 -23.48 1.69
N PRO A 29 -5.73 -23.77 2.33
CA PRO A 29 -6.95 -23.06 2.03
C PRO A 29 -6.69 -21.56 2.27
N PRO A 30 -7.02 -20.69 1.30
CA PRO A 30 -6.85 -19.27 1.46
C PRO A 30 -7.79 -18.78 2.56
N ASN A 31 -7.25 -17.91 3.42
CA ASN A 31 -8.00 -16.85 4.10
C ASN A 31 -8.90 -17.24 5.30
N LEU A 32 -8.29 -17.65 6.42
CA LEU A 32 -8.91 -17.47 7.75
C LEU A 32 -8.47 -16.16 8.43
N SER A 33 -7.49 -15.45 7.85
CA SER A 33 -6.88 -14.27 8.45
C SER A 33 -7.85 -13.08 8.50
N HIS A 34 -8.73 -12.90 7.50
CA HIS A 34 -9.62 -11.72 7.45
C HIS A 34 -10.70 -11.70 8.54
N GLN A 35 -10.97 -12.82 9.20
CA GLN A 35 -12.02 -12.92 10.21
C GLN A 35 -11.50 -12.83 11.64
N ALA A 36 -10.18 -12.83 11.84
CA ALA A 36 -9.56 -12.76 13.15
C ALA A 36 -9.55 -11.35 13.75
N VAL A 37 -9.66 -10.32 12.91
CA VAL A 37 -9.63 -8.90 13.31
C VAL A 37 -10.95 -8.26 12.94
N SER A 38 -11.57 -7.54 13.88
CA SER A 38 -12.74 -6.70 13.64
C SER A 38 -12.50 -5.31 14.21
N ILE A 39 -12.69 -4.28 13.40
CA ILE A 39 -12.56 -2.88 13.81
C ILE A 39 -13.89 -2.17 13.61
N LYS A 40 -14.43 -1.59 14.69
CA LYS A 40 -15.68 -0.84 14.68
C LYS A 40 -15.59 0.37 15.60
N ASP A 41 -15.98 1.54 15.11
CA ASP A 41 -16.00 2.79 15.89
C ASP A 41 -14.64 3.12 16.55
N GLY A 42 -13.52 2.81 15.87
CA GLY A 42 -12.16 2.99 16.40
C GLY A 42 -11.73 1.97 17.47
N LEU A 43 -12.56 0.94 17.72
CA LEU A 43 -12.29 -0.15 18.65
C LEU A 43 -11.95 -1.43 17.88
N ILE A 44 -10.89 -2.10 18.28
CA ILE A 44 -10.46 -3.39 17.75
C ILE A 44 -10.88 -4.53 18.68
N THR A 45 -11.37 -5.60 18.07
CA THR A 45 -11.58 -6.91 18.69
C THR A 45 -10.83 -7.94 17.86
N MET A 46 -9.96 -8.71 18.49
CA MET A 46 -9.10 -9.66 17.81
C MET A 46 -8.74 -10.82 18.71
N GLN A 47 -8.80 -12.04 18.18
CA GLN A 47 -8.23 -13.21 18.84
C GLN A 47 -7.19 -13.83 17.91
N ALA A 48 -5.92 -13.49 18.14
CA ALA A 48 -4.80 -14.01 17.39
C ALA A 48 -4.02 -15.02 18.24
N ARG A 49 -3.83 -16.22 17.69
CA ARG A 49 -2.90 -17.21 18.24
C ARG A 49 -1.93 -17.61 17.13
N ASN A 50 -0.69 -17.17 17.26
CA ASN A 50 0.40 -17.44 16.32
C ASN A 50 0.06 -17.07 14.86
N LEU A 51 -0.60 -15.92 14.66
CA LEU A 51 -0.95 -15.45 13.31
C LEU A 51 0.21 -14.68 12.67
N PRO A 52 0.42 -14.76 11.35
CA PRO A 52 1.43 -13.96 10.66
C PRO A 52 1.21 -12.47 10.92
N MET A 53 2.24 -11.75 11.38
CA MET A 53 2.13 -10.32 11.66
C MET A 53 1.74 -9.52 10.42
N ARG A 54 2.27 -9.92 9.26
CA ARG A 54 1.91 -9.35 7.95
C ARG A 54 0.40 -9.34 7.72
N ASP A 55 -0.28 -10.44 7.99
CA ASP A 55 -1.73 -10.57 7.80
C ASP A 55 -2.49 -9.69 8.80
N VAL A 56 -2.04 -9.67 10.06
CA VAL A 56 -2.65 -8.83 11.11
C VAL A 56 -2.56 -7.35 10.73
N LEU A 57 -1.37 -6.87 10.33
CA LEU A 57 -1.16 -5.48 9.93
C LEU A 57 -1.94 -5.12 8.66
N GLN A 58 -2.00 -6.03 7.68
CA GLN A 58 -2.79 -5.82 6.46
C GLN A 58 -4.29 -5.70 6.78
N ASN A 59 -4.82 -6.56 7.65
CA ASN A 59 -6.22 -6.48 8.07
C ASN A 59 -6.53 -5.18 8.80
N ILE A 60 -5.62 -4.73 9.67
CA ILE A 60 -5.77 -3.45 10.38
C ILE A 60 -5.74 -2.29 9.39
N ALA A 61 -4.76 -2.26 8.48
CA ALA A 61 -4.65 -1.21 7.47
C ALA A 61 -5.93 -1.09 6.62
N THR A 62 -6.50 -2.22 6.21
CA THR A 62 -7.74 -2.28 5.43
C THR A 62 -8.97 -1.87 6.24
N GLN A 63 -9.19 -2.45 7.43
CA GLN A 63 -10.41 -2.21 8.19
C GLN A 63 -10.44 -0.86 8.92
N ALA A 64 -9.29 -0.36 9.36
CA ALA A 64 -9.19 0.94 10.00
C ALA A 64 -8.95 2.10 9.02
N ASN A 65 -8.73 1.79 7.74
CA ASN A 65 -8.34 2.77 6.72
C ASN A 65 -7.08 3.56 7.13
N VAL A 66 -6.03 2.84 7.56
CA VAL A 66 -4.76 3.40 8.03
C VAL A 66 -3.62 2.91 7.14
N GLU A 67 -2.70 3.81 6.74
CA GLU A 67 -1.45 3.41 6.09
C GLU A 67 -0.43 2.95 7.13
N ILE A 68 0.13 1.75 6.98
CA ILE A 68 1.18 1.25 7.88
C ILE A 68 2.47 1.04 7.07
N VAL A 69 3.54 1.70 7.49
CA VAL A 69 4.87 1.57 6.88
C VAL A 69 5.80 0.90 7.87
N VAL A 70 6.36 -0.24 7.51
CA VAL A 70 7.32 -0.98 8.34
C VAL A 70 8.70 -0.93 7.71
N GLN A 71 9.66 -0.37 8.42
CA GLN A 71 11.09 -0.47 8.10
C GLN A 71 11.71 -1.57 8.95
N GLY A 72 11.76 -2.79 8.41
CA GLY A 72 12.23 -3.98 9.11
C GLY A 72 11.58 -5.27 8.62
N SER A 73 11.74 -6.34 9.39
CA SER A 73 11.12 -7.65 9.09
C SER A 73 9.71 -7.72 9.67
N VAL A 74 8.77 -8.27 8.90
CA VAL A 74 7.38 -8.57 9.31
C VAL A 74 7.06 -10.07 9.34
N GLU A 75 8.10 -10.93 9.24
CA GLU A 75 7.95 -12.39 9.11
C GLU A 75 7.64 -13.11 10.44
N GLN A 76 7.55 -12.37 11.54
CA GLN A 76 7.18 -12.93 12.84
C GLN A 76 5.68 -13.15 12.98
N THR A 77 5.29 -13.87 14.02
CA THR A 77 3.90 -14.11 14.37
C THR A 77 3.47 -13.28 15.57
N VAL A 78 2.16 -13.04 15.68
CA VAL A 78 1.52 -12.31 16.77
C VAL A 78 0.54 -13.24 17.48
N SER A 79 0.62 -13.23 18.81
CA SER A 79 -0.38 -13.84 19.69
C SER A 79 -0.89 -12.78 20.64
N ALA A 80 -2.15 -12.38 20.48
CA ALA A 80 -2.77 -11.33 21.28
C ALA A 80 -4.29 -11.49 21.28
N ASP A 81 -4.90 -11.11 22.40
CA ASP A 81 -6.34 -11.04 22.56
C ASP A 81 -6.74 -9.60 22.90
N PHE A 82 -7.63 -9.03 22.10
CA PHE A 82 -8.21 -7.71 22.31
C PHE A 82 -9.72 -7.80 22.28
N SER A 83 -10.36 -7.15 23.25
CA SER A 83 -11.80 -7.02 23.33
C SER A 83 -12.16 -5.55 23.44
N ARG A 84 -12.70 -4.99 22.34
CA ARG A 84 -13.12 -3.58 22.24
C ARG A 84 -12.04 -2.59 22.71
N THR A 85 -10.79 -2.86 22.35
CA THR A 85 -9.64 -2.02 22.73
C THR A 85 -9.54 -0.84 21.77
N VAL A 86 -9.08 0.33 22.23
CA VAL A 86 -8.78 1.46 21.33
C VAL A 86 -7.72 1.03 20.31
N LEU A 87 -7.94 1.35 19.03
CA LEU A 87 -7.04 0.96 17.94
C LEU A 87 -5.57 1.31 18.20
N GLU A 88 -5.31 2.53 18.68
CA GLU A 88 -3.96 2.99 18.99
C GLU A 88 -3.29 2.10 20.05
N GLU A 89 -4.00 1.80 21.13
CA GLU A 89 -3.49 0.98 22.23
C GLU A 89 -3.21 -0.45 21.78
N ALA A 90 -4.09 -1.02 20.95
CA ALA A 90 -3.86 -2.34 20.39
C ALA A 90 -2.65 -2.35 19.43
N LEU A 91 -2.53 -1.35 18.56
CA LEU A 91 -1.38 -1.21 17.67
C LEU A 91 -0.08 -1.10 18.47
N ARG A 92 -0.02 -0.27 19.51
CA ARG A 92 1.14 -0.17 20.41
C ARG A 92 1.55 -1.53 21.01
N ARG A 93 0.57 -2.35 21.40
CA ARG A 93 0.82 -3.70 21.95
C ARG A 93 1.27 -4.70 20.89
N ILE A 94 0.63 -4.69 19.72
CA ILE A 94 1.00 -5.56 18.59
C ILE A 94 2.44 -5.24 18.13
N THR A 95 2.80 -3.97 18.10
CA THR A 95 4.08 -3.49 17.58
C THR A 95 5.08 -3.15 18.70
N GLN A 96 5.00 -3.80 19.85
CA GLN A 96 5.85 -3.50 21.01
C GLN A 96 7.36 -3.66 20.73
N ASP A 97 7.71 -4.51 19.76
CA ASP A 97 9.10 -4.75 19.32
C ASP A 97 9.58 -3.72 18.29
N PHE A 98 8.74 -2.74 17.94
CA PHE A 98 9.03 -1.66 17.02
C PHE A 98 8.98 -0.31 17.73
N ASN A 99 9.85 0.60 17.30
CA ASN A 99 9.62 2.02 17.56
C ASN A 99 8.50 2.48 16.63
N SER A 100 7.47 3.13 17.18
CA SER A 100 6.28 3.51 16.45
C SER A 100 6.06 5.03 16.46
N VAL A 101 5.68 5.57 15.30
CA VAL A 101 5.24 6.96 15.14
C VAL A 101 3.83 6.95 14.56
N PHE A 102 2.90 7.61 15.24
CA PHE A 102 1.50 7.73 14.83
C PHE A 102 1.25 9.13 14.27
N MET A 103 0.68 9.19 13.07
CA MET A 103 0.27 10.42 12.42
C MET A 103 -1.26 10.47 12.39
N TYR A 104 -1.80 11.59 12.85
CA TYR A 104 -3.24 11.77 13.03
C TYR A 104 -3.79 12.73 11.98
N GLY A 105 -4.99 12.43 11.52
CA GLY A 105 -5.75 13.30 10.64
C GLY A 105 -6.36 14.50 11.35
N THR A 106 -7.14 15.27 10.60
CA THR A 106 -7.91 16.38 11.15
C THR A 106 -9.06 15.88 12.00
N GLN A 107 -9.27 16.49 13.18
CA GLN A 107 -10.45 16.21 14.00
C GLN A 107 -11.71 16.71 13.29
N GLN A 108 -12.62 15.79 12.96
CA GLN A 108 -13.93 16.15 12.45
C GLN A 108 -14.87 16.52 13.61
N SER A 109 -15.76 17.48 13.38
CA SER A 109 -16.74 17.90 14.39
C SER A 109 -17.59 16.70 14.84
N GLY A 110 -17.63 16.44 16.16
CA GLY A 110 -18.35 15.31 16.74
C GLY A 110 -17.49 14.06 17.01
N GLN A 111 -16.23 14.01 16.57
CA GLN A 111 -15.29 12.97 16.99
C GLN A 111 -14.51 13.42 18.24
N SER A 112 -14.41 12.56 19.25
CA SER A 112 -13.66 12.88 20.47
C SER A 112 -12.15 12.79 20.32
N ARG A 113 -11.66 12.16 19.25
CA ARG A 113 -10.23 11.98 18.94
C ARG A 113 -10.00 12.02 17.43
N PRO A 114 -8.88 12.58 16.96
CA PRO A 114 -8.53 12.52 15.55
C PRO A 114 -8.27 11.07 15.14
N PRO A 115 -8.69 10.66 13.94
CA PRO A 115 -8.38 9.33 13.43
C PRO A 115 -6.87 9.21 13.17
N ILE A 116 -6.34 8.00 13.33
CA ILE A 116 -4.99 7.67 12.85
C ILE A 116 -5.07 7.57 11.33
N GLU A 117 -4.17 8.24 10.62
CA GLU A 117 -4.10 8.14 9.15
C GLU A 117 -2.89 7.29 8.72
N LYS A 118 -1.79 7.40 9.46
CA LYS A 118 -0.54 6.71 9.11
C LYS A 118 0.26 6.29 10.34
N VAL A 119 0.91 5.13 10.24
CA VAL A 119 1.79 4.58 11.28
C VAL A 119 3.13 4.19 10.66
N LEU A 120 4.22 4.71 11.22
CA LEU A 120 5.59 4.33 10.85
C LEU A 120 6.16 3.41 11.93
N LEU A 121 6.64 2.24 11.54
CA LEU A 121 7.20 1.22 12.43
C LEU A 121 8.66 0.96 12.06
N TYR A 122 9.57 1.16 13.01
CA TYR A 122 10.99 0.90 12.84
C TYR A 122 11.41 -0.26 13.72
N ALA A 123 12.05 -1.27 13.13
CA ALA A 123 12.56 -2.39 13.93
C ALA A 123 13.50 -1.87 15.02
N LYS A 124 13.24 -2.28 16.27
CA LYS A 124 14.11 -1.94 17.41
C LYS A 124 15.41 -2.72 17.25
N THR A 125 16.37 -2.12 16.57
CA THR A 125 17.66 -2.76 16.30
C THR A 125 18.49 -2.73 17.57
N ALA A 126 18.95 -3.91 18.02
CA ALA A 126 20.03 -3.97 19.00
C ALA A 126 21.29 -3.35 18.37
N PRO A 127 22.09 -2.56 19.11
CA PRO A 127 23.32 -2.00 18.59
C PRO A 127 24.21 -3.12 18.02
N GLY A 128 24.50 -3.06 16.72
CA GLY A 128 25.30 -4.05 15.99
C GLY A 128 24.54 -4.97 15.03
N SER A 129 23.20 -4.95 15.00
CA SER A 129 22.42 -5.75 14.04
C SER A 129 22.25 -5.01 12.70
N LYS A 130 22.81 -5.58 11.63
CA LYS A 130 22.58 -5.14 10.24
C LYS A 130 21.16 -5.53 9.82
N ALA A 131 20.17 -4.78 10.29
CA ALA A 131 18.79 -4.99 9.88
C ALA A 131 18.69 -4.82 8.36
N ASN A 132 18.21 -5.86 7.68
CA ASN A 132 17.85 -5.80 6.27
C ASN A 132 16.79 -4.70 6.10
N ALA A 133 17.16 -3.60 5.45
CA ALA A 133 16.35 -2.40 5.25
C ALA A 133 15.23 -2.66 4.22
N GLN A 134 14.32 -3.56 4.54
CA GLN A 134 13.11 -3.76 3.75
C GLN A 134 12.05 -2.77 4.27
N VAL A 135 11.53 -1.95 3.36
CA VAL A 135 10.36 -1.13 3.64
C VAL A 135 9.13 -1.86 3.10
N VAL A 136 8.20 -2.19 3.99
CA VAL A 136 6.93 -2.84 3.66
C VAL A 136 5.82 -1.84 3.93
N VAL A 137 5.04 -1.52 2.89
CA VAL A 137 3.91 -0.60 3.00
C VAL A 137 2.61 -1.37 2.87
N PHE A 138 1.75 -1.22 3.87
CA PHE A 138 0.38 -1.71 3.89
C PHE A 138 -0.55 -0.52 3.67
N ARG A 139 -1.30 -0.55 2.56
CA ARG A 139 -2.23 0.51 2.20
C ARG A 139 -3.68 0.06 2.39
N PRO A 140 -4.59 0.96 2.78
CA PRO A 140 -6.02 0.67 2.79
C PRO A 140 -6.48 0.18 1.42
N GLY A 141 -7.30 -0.88 1.40
CA GLY A 141 -7.90 -1.41 0.16
C GLY A 141 -6.95 -2.15 -0.79
N SER A 142 -5.66 -2.28 -0.46
CA SER A 142 -4.71 -3.09 -1.25
C SER A 142 -4.49 -4.42 -0.54
N THR A 143 -4.70 -5.55 -1.22
CA THR A 143 -4.50 -6.90 -0.65
C THR A 143 -3.04 -7.36 -0.68
N LEU A 144 -2.15 -6.60 -1.34
CA LEU A 144 -0.74 -6.94 -1.48
C LEU A 144 0.13 -5.85 -0.85
N PRO A 145 1.01 -6.20 0.10
CA PRO A 145 1.99 -5.26 0.64
C PRO A 145 3.02 -4.92 -0.43
N VAL A 146 3.28 -3.62 -0.62
CA VAL A 146 4.32 -3.16 -1.54
C VAL A 146 5.66 -3.18 -0.81
N LYS A 147 6.58 -4.03 -1.26
CA LYS A 147 7.96 -4.04 -0.79
C LYS A 147 8.74 -3.00 -1.59
N ILE A 148 9.07 -1.88 -0.97
CA ILE A 148 9.88 -0.83 -1.59
C ILE A 148 11.35 -1.19 -1.32
N THR A 149 12.07 -1.54 -2.38
CA THR A 149 13.54 -1.63 -2.33
C THR A 149 14.08 -0.23 -2.63
N PRO A 150 15.08 0.30 -1.89
CA PRO A 150 15.64 1.64 -2.10
C PRO A 150 16.18 1.94 -3.52
N GLN A 151 16.26 0.93 -4.40
CA GLN A 151 16.63 1.12 -5.81
C GLN A 151 15.45 1.45 -6.73
N GLN A 152 14.20 1.32 -6.28
CA GLN A 152 13.03 1.54 -7.13
C GLN A 152 12.53 2.99 -7.12
N GLU A 153 13.02 3.83 -6.20
CA GLU A 153 12.74 5.27 -6.19
C GLU A 153 13.53 6.02 -7.29
N LYS A 154 14.59 5.41 -7.85
CA LYS A 154 15.38 6.01 -8.94
C LYS A 154 14.84 5.70 -10.35
N SER A 155 13.95 4.71 -10.49
CA SER A 155 13.40 4.32 -11.80
C SER A 155 12.10 5.04 -12.15
N GLU A 156 11.40 5.63 -11.18
CA GLU A 156 10.12 6.31 -11.40
C GLU A 156 10.28 7.81 -11.74
N GLN A 157 11.53 8.29 -11.86
CA GLN A 157 11.86 9.64 -12.29
C GLN A 157 12.36 9.74 -13.74
N VAL A 158 12.38 8.64 -14.52
CA VAL A 158 12.90 8.62 -15.90
C VAL A 158 11.80 8.39 -16.95
N GLN A 159 10.52 8.48 -16.58
CA GLN A 159 9.40 8.35 -17.54
C GLN A 159 8.48 9.58 -17.64
N ILE A 160 8.97 10.75 -17.23
CA ILE A 160 8.30 12.04 -17.52
C ILE A 160 9.08 12.82 -18.60
N GLU A 161 10.25 12.35 -19.02
CA GLU A 161 11.11 13.03 -20.00
C GLU A 161 11.09 12.29 -21.35
N SER A 162 9.91 12.16 -21.97
CA SER A 162 9.79 11.74 -23.38
C SER A 162 8.60 12.39 -24.10
N GLU A 163 7.93 13.37 -23.48
CA GLU A 163 6.86 14.16 -24.10
C GLU A 163 7.25 15.65 -24.25
N GLU A 164 8.55 15.94 -24.35
CA GLU A 164 9.06 17.27 -24.71
C GLU A 164 9.67 17.25 -26.12
N ALA A 165 8.82 17.03 -27.11
CA ALA A 165 9.17 17.25 -28.50
C ALA A 165 7.96 17.75 -29.30
N GLU A 166 7.19 18.70 -28.77
CA GLU A 166 6.29 19.54 -29.57
C GLU A 166 5.90 20.86 -28.87
N GLN A 167 6.81 21.43 -28.07
CA GLN A 167 6.63 22.82 -27.65
C GLN A 167 6.96 23.72 -28.85
N PRO A 168 6.04 24.59 -29.31
CA PRO A 168 6.38 25.58 -30.32
C PRO A 168 7.46 26.49 -29.75
N SER A 169 8.55 26.64 -30.51
CA SER A 169 9.67 27.51 -30.17
C SER A 169 9.14 28.88 -29.74
N ILE A 170 9.72 29.45 -28.68
CA ILE A 170 9.36 30.77 -28.13
C ILE A 170 9.35 31.86 -29.24
N GLU A 171 10.13 31.69 -30.31
CA GLU A 171 10.12 32.54 -31.50
C GLU A 171 8.78 32.58 -32.28
N ALA A 172 8.03 31.48 -32.34
CA ALA A 172 6.72 31.46 -32.98
C ALA A 172 5.65 32.19 -32.14
N ILE A 173 5.77 32.14 -30.80
CA ILE A 173 4.84 32.82 -29.88
C ILE A 173 5.05 34.35 -29.92
N VAL A 174 6.30 34.81 -30.09
CA VAL A 174 6.62 36.24 -30.19
C VAL A 174 6.15 36.86 -31.51
N GLU A 175 6.17 36.10 -32.62
CA GLU A 175 5.59 36.59 -33.88
C GLU A 175 4.06 36.75 -33.81
N GLN A 176 3.38 35.83 -33.14
CA GLN A 176 1.91 35.85 -33.04
C GLN A 176 1.38 36.98 -32.13
N MET A 177 2.22 37.52 -31.23
CA MET A 177 1.87 38.70 -30.42
C MET A 177 2.04 40.05 -31.14
N LYS A 178 2.81 40.12 -32.25
CA LYS A 178 2.96 41.38 -33.01
C LYS A 178 1.81 41.66 -33.97
N SER A 179 1.01 40.66 -34.34
CA SER A 179 -0.08 40.82 -35.31
C SER A 179 -1.43 41.24 -34.70
N ASN A 180 -1.52 41.34 -33.37
CA ASN A 180 -2.77 41.54 -32.67
C ASN A 180 -2.71 42.79 -31.76
N ASP A 181 -2.33 43.93 -32.35
CA ASP A 181 -2.28 45.23 -31.65
C ASP A 181 -3.67 45.92 -31.65
N PRO A 182 -4.41 45.92 -30.53
CA PRO A 182 -5.70 46.60 -30.42
C PRO A 182 -5.59 48.13 -30.25
N ALA A 183 -4.39 48.71 -30.22
CA ALA A 183 -4.19 50.13 -29.91
C ALA A 183 -4.63 51.11 -31.01
N LEU A 184 -4.99 50.62 -32.21
CA LEU A 184 -5.46 51.48 -33.32
C LEU A 184 -6.98 51.75 -33.32
N ARG A 185 -7.74 51.34 -32.30
CA ARG A 185 -9.21 51.51 -32.26
C ARG A 185 -9.75 52.69 -31.46
N GLN A 186 -8.94 53.70 -31.13
CA GLN A 186 -9.44 54.90 -30.48
C GLN A 186 -9.42 56.11 -31.41
N GLU A 187 -10.52 56.30 -32.15
CA GLU A 187 -10.87 57.61 -32.69
C GLU A 187 -11.58 58.46 -31.61
N PRO A 188 -11.28 59.76 -31.50
CA PRO A 188 -11.70 60.61 -30.38
C PRO A 188 -13.02 61.33 -30.66
N SER A 189 -14.08 61.01 -29.91
CA SER A 189 -15.31 61.82 -29.88
C SER A 189 -15.48 62.60 -28.57
N ARG A 190 -14.91 63.80 -28.63
CA ARG A 190 -15.51 65.09 -28.23
C ARG A 190 -16.37 65.16 -26.95
N ARG A 191 -15.79 65.86 -25.97
CA ARG A 191 -16.32 67.04 -25.25
C ARG A 191 -17.80 67.05 -24.83
N ARG A 192 -18.03 67.07 -23.51
CA ARG A 192 -18.88 68.09 -22.87
C ARG A 192 -18.22 68.61 -21.58
N PRO A 193 -18.21 69.93 -21.34
CA PRO A 193 -17.70 70.53 -20.11
C PRO A 193 -18.67 70.35 -18.92
N PRO A 194 -18.19 70.49 -17.67
CA PRO A 194 -18.99 70.35 -16.47
C PRO A 194 -19.91 71.56 -16.23
N SER A 195 -21.19 71.29 -16.00
CA SER A 195 -22.12 72.29 -15.45
C SER A 195 -21.86 72.45 -13.94
N ALA A 196 -21.64 73.71 -13.53
CA ALA A 196 -21.37 74.11 -12.16
C ALA A 196 -22.54 73.84 -11.19
N PRO A 197 -22.28 73.70 -9.87
CA PRO A 197 -23.31 73.59 -8.86
C PRO A 197 -23.85 74.98 -8.46
N HIS A 198 -25.18 75.15 -8.49
CA HIS A 198 -25.84 76.29 -7.85
C HIS A 198 -26.12 75.96 -6.37
N MET A 199 -25.46 76.70 -5.48
CA MET A 199 -25.86 76.87 -4.09
C MET A 199 -27.12 77.74 -4.01
N LYS A 200 -28.10 77.30 -3.23
CA LYS A 200 -28.79 78.10 -2.20
C LYS A 200 -29.49 77.17 -1.22
#